data_AF-A0A1A6HLC6-F1
#
_entry.id   AF-A0A1A6HLC6-F1
#
_cell.length_a   1.000
_cell.length_b   1.000
_cell.length_c   1.000
_cell.angle_alpha   90.00
_cell.angle_beta   90.00
_cell.angle_gamma   90.00
#
_symmetry.space_group_name_H-M   'P 1'
#
loop_
_entity.id
_entity.type
_entity.pdbx_description
1 polymer ?
#
loop_
_entity_poly.entity_id
_entity_poly.type
_entity_poly.pdbx_seq_one_letter_code
_entity_poly.pdbx_strand_id
1 'polypeptide(L)'
;CPSVCGKRACTENNECCHPECLGSCHTPDDNTTCVACRHYYYKGVCVPACPAGTYRFEGWRCVDRDFCANIPNAESSDSDGFVIHDGECMQECPSGFIRNSTQRSVALVTWTQEGPLLHIPRG
;
A
#
# COMPACT_ATOMS: atom_id res chain seq x y z
N CYS A 1 -25.56 -7.74 11.91
CA CYS A 1 -25.61 -8.45 10.62
C CYS A 1 -26.19 -9.83 10.78
N PRO A 2 -27.01 -10.31 9.83
CA PRO A 2 -27.48 -11.69 9.78
C PRO A 2 -26.34 -12.70 9.75
N SER A 3 -26.57 -13.86 10.33
CA SER A 3 -25.62 -14.98 10.31
C SER A 3 -25.26 -15.44 8.89
N VAL A 4 -26.19 -15.29 7.92
CA VAL A 4 -25.95 -15.59 6.49
C VAL A 4 -24.86 -14.73 5.85
N CYS A 5 -24.54 -13.57 6.42
CA CYS A 5 -23.44 -12.73 5.93
C CYS A 5 -22.06 -13.26 6.36
N GLY A 6 -21.99 -14.13 7.37
CA GLY A 6 -20.74 -14.68 7.88
C GLY A 6 -19.83 -13.57 8.42
N LYS A 7 -18.62 -13.45 7.86
CA LYS A 7 -17.62 -12.42 8.22
C LYS A 7 -17.78 -11.11 7.42
N ARG A 8 -18.78 -11.00 6.56
CA ARG A 8 -19.03 -9.80 5.74
C ARG A 8 -19.74 -8.73 6.56
N ALA A 9 -19.59 -7.48 6.13
CA ALA A 9 -20.41 -6.37 6.59
C ALA A 9 -21.87 -6.52 6.11
N CYS A 10 -22.76 -5.69 6.64
CA CYS A 10 -24.15 -5.60 6.19
C CYS A 10 -24.67 -4.15 6.23
N THR A 11 -25.70 -3.89 5.45
CA THR A 11 -26.47 -2.64 5.48
C THR A 11 -27.38 -2.55 6.71
N GLU A 12 -27.97 -1.39 6.96
CA GLU A 12 -28.99 -1.20 8.02
C GLU A 12 -30.23 -2.10 7.80
N ASN A 13 -30.54 -2.43 6.55
CA ASN A 13 -31.62 -3.34 6.17
C ASN A 13 -31.23 -4.82 6.29
N ASN A 14 -30.08 -5.12 6.92
CA ASN A 14 -29.56 -6.46 7.11
C ASN A 14 -29.19 -7.19 5.81
N GLU A 15 -28.89 -6.48 4.73
CA GLU A 15 -28.41 -7.08 3.48
C GLU A 15 -26.89 -7.18 3.49
N CYS A 16 -26.34 -8.27 2.96
CA CYS A 16 -24.90 -8.49 3.04
C CYS A 16 -24.15 -7.58 2.05
N CYS A 17 -23.07 -6.96 2.53
CA CYS A 17 -22.17 -6.19 1.69
C CYS A 17 -21.21 -7.09 0.92
N HIS A 18 -20.52 -6.49 -0.05
CA HIS A 18 -19.43 -7.13 -0.76
C HIS A 18 -18.33 -7.61 0.22
N PRO A 19 -17.64 -8.74 -0.02
CA PRO A 19 -16.59 -9.25 0.86
C PRO A 19 -15.43 -8.30 1.15
N GLU A 20 -15.22 -7.33 0.27
CA GLU A 20 -14.19 -6.28 0.37
C GLU A 20 -14.65 -5.04 1.14
N CYS A 21 -15.94 -4.95 1.49
CA CYS A 21 -16.42 -3.88 2.36
C CYS A 21 -16.12 -4.19 3.84
N LEU A 22 -15.79 -3.15 4.60
CA LEU A 22 -15.58 -3.17 6.03
C LEU A 22 -16.59 -2.25 6.72
N GLY A 23 -17.19 -2.72 7.81
CA GLY A 23 -18.19 -1.97 8.58
C GLY A 23 -19.58 -2.00 7.95
N SER A 24 -19.77 -1.31 6.82
CA SER A 24 -21.06 -1.17 6.13
C SER A 24 -20.89 -0.85 4.62
N CYS A 25 -22.00 -0.80 3.89
CA CYS A 25 -22.09 -0.41 2.48
C CYS A 25 -23.43 0.31 2.21
N HIS A 26 -23.47 1.14 1.16
CA HIS A 26 -24.71 1.79 0.71
C HIS A 26 -25.54 0.90 -0.21
N THR A 27 -24.88 0.08 -1.05
CA THR A 27 -25.54 -0.89 -1.92
C THR A 27 -25.06 -2.31 -1.56
N PRO A 28 -25.98 -3.27 -1.35
CA PRO A 28 -25.61 -4.65 -1.07
C PRO A 28 -24.75 -5.25 -2.19
N ASP A 29 -23.80 -6.10 -1.81
CA ASP A 29 -22.88 -6.83 -2.71
C ASP A 29 -22.11 -5.99 -3.75
N ASP A 30 -22.02 -4.67 -3.56
CA ASP A 30 -21.28 -3.75 -4.45
C ASP A 30 -20.00 -3.24 -3.77
N ASN A 31 -18.84 -3.46 -4.39
CA ASN A 31 -17.54 -3.06 -3.87
C ASN A 31 -17.17 -1.58 -4.12
N THR A 32 -18.02 -0.84 -4.80
CA THR A 32 -17.86 0.61 -5.09
C THR A 32 -18.62 1.49 -4.11
N THR A 33 -19.50 0.89 -3.31
CA THR A 33 -20.39 1.62 -2.37
C THR A 33 -20.11 1.28 -0.91
N CYS A 34 -18.94 0.71 -0.62
CA CYS A 34 -18.50 0.44 0.74
C CYS A 34 -18.28 1.75 1.51
N VAL A 35 -18.60 1.77 2.82
CA VAL A 35 -18.22 2.88 3.70
C VAL A 35 -16.71 2.89 3.96
N ALA A 36 -16.11 1.71 4.07
CA ALA A 36 -14.67 1.51 4.17
C ALA A 36 -14.25 0.21 3.47
N CYS A 37 -12.99 0.13 3.04
CA CYS A 37 -12.44 -1.07 2.42
C CYS A 37 -11.76 -1.96 3.45
N ARG A 38 -11.92 -3.27 3.30
CA ARG A 38 -11.24 -4.28 4.13
C ARG A 38 -9.74 -4.36 3.83
N HIS A 39 -9.37 -4.26 2.55
CA HIS A 39 -7.99 -4.34 2.10
C HIS A 39 -7.53 -2.99 1.56
N TYR A 40 -7.73 -2.71 0.26
CA TYR A 40 -7.25 -1.48 -0.35
C TYR A 40 -8.35 -0.73 -1.11
N TYR A 41 -8.29 0.59 -1.04
CA TYR A 41 -9.08 1.48 -1.88
C TYR A 41 -8.31 1.87 -3.13
N TYR A 42 -8.94 1.78 -4.30
CA TYR A 42 -8.41 2.29 -5.56
C TYR A 42 -9.52 2.82 -6.48
N LYS A 43 -9.45 4.12 -6.83
CA LYS A 43 -10.35 4.78 -7.80
C LYS A 43 -11.85 4.50 -7.56
N GLY A 44 -12.30 4.59 -6.32
CA GLY A 44 -13.70 4.37 -5.96
C GLY A 44 -14.08 2.91 -5.70
N VAL A 45 -13.12 1.99 -5.74
CA VAL A 45 -13.38 0.54 -5.62
C VAL A 45 -12.56 -0.05 -4.48
N CYS A 46 -13.19 -0.90 -3.65
CA CYS A 46 -12.49 -1.74 -2.69
C CYS A 46 -11.96 -3.00 -3.38
N VAL A 47 -10.63 -3.16 -3.36
CA VAL A 47 -9.91 -4.23 -4.03
C VAL A 47 -9.09 -5.05 -3.03
N PRO A 48 -8.99 -6.38 -3.23
CA PRO A 48 -8.21 -7.25 -2.33
C PRO A 48 -6.69 -7.02 -2.45
N ALA A 49 -6.23 -6.53 -3.59
CA ALA A 49 -4.83 -6.23 -3.87
C ALA A 49 -4.72 -5.04 -4.83
N CYS A 50 -3.60 -4.31 -4.75
CA CYS A 50 -3.35 -3.19 -5.65
C CYS A 50 -3.15 -3.64 -7.11
N PRO A 51 -3.86 -3.03 -8.07
CA PRO A 51 -3.70 -3.34 -9.49
C PRO A 51 -2.27 -3.11 -10.01
N ALA A 52 -1.94 -3.74 -11.13
CA ALA A 52 -0.66 -3.53 -11.80
C ALA A 52 -0.40 -2.04 -12.10
N GLY A 53 0.83 -1.59 -11.85
CA GLY A 53 1.22 -0.18 -11.98
C GLY A 53 0.81 0.71 -10.80
N THR A 54 0.27 0.13 -9.73
CA THR A 54 -0.05 0.83 -8.48
C THR A 54 0.64 0.16 -7.30
N TYR A 55 0.75 0.91 -6.20
CA TYR A 55 1.54 0.57 -5.02
C TYR A 55 0.71 0.77 -3.78
N ARG A 56 0.85 -0.11 -2.79
CA ARG A 56 0.22 0.04 -1.48
C ARG A 56 0.76 1.29 -0.80
N PHE A 57 -0.10 2.02 -0.13
CA PHE A 57 0.26 3.24 0.57
C PHE A 57 -0.51 3.31 1.88
N GLU A 58 0.22 3.51 2.99
CA GLU A 58 -0.33 3.59 4.36
C GLU A 58 -1.19 2.37 4.76
N GLY A 59 -1.02 1.24 4.06
CA GLY A 59 -1.76 0.01 4.33
C GLY A 59 -3.25 -0.01 3.94
N TRP A 60 -3.81 1.07 3.37
CA TRP A 60 -5.27 1.14 3.10
C TRP A 60 -5.66 1.57 1.67
N ARG A 61 -4.74 2.08 0.86
CA ARG A 61 -5.03 2.46 -0.53
C ARG A 61 -3.91 2.14 -1.50
N CYS A 62 -4.25 2.21 -2.77
CA CYS A 62 -3.30 2.08 -3.87
C CYS A 62 -3.02 3.44 -4.52
N VAL A 63 -1.76 3.71 -4.83
CA VAL A 63 -1.29 4.94 -5.47
C VAL A 63 -0.46 4.61 -6.70
N ASP A 64 -0.41 5.51 -7.67
CA ASP A 64 0.51 5.37 -8.80
C ASP A 64 1.92 5.86 -8.45
N ARG A 65 2.86 5.64 -9.38
CA ARG A 65 4.26 6.03 -9.24
C ARG A 65 4.40 7.55 -9.07
N ASP A 66 3.63 8.32 -9.83
CA ASP A 66 3.72 9.77 -9.85
C ASP A 66 3.26 10.35 -8.52
N PHE A 67 2.19 9.79 -7.94
CA PHE A 67 1.76 10.12 -6.59
C PHE A 67 2.88 9.86 -5.58
N CYS A 68 3.48 8.66 -5.61
CA CYS A 68 4.56 8.31 -4.69
C CYS A 68 5.78 9.25 -4.83
N ALA A 69 6.12 9.65 -6.05
CA ALA A 69 7.24 10.56 -6.31
C ALA A 69 7.05 11.98 -5.75
N ASN A 70 5.80 12.43 -5.68
CA ASN A 70 5.44 13.83 -5.43
C ASN A 70 4.83 14.08 -4.04
N ILE A 71 4.87 13.09 -3.14
CA ILE A 71 4.37 13.28 -1.78
C ILE A 71 5.25 14.34 -1.08
N PRO A 72 4.70 15.49 -0.68
CA PRO A 72 5.47 16.50 0.02
C PRO A 72 5.82 15.95 1.40
N ASN A 73 7.11 15.87 1.71
CA ASN A 73 7.52 15.44 3.02
C ASN A 73 7.24 16.57 4.02
N ALA A 74 6.41 16.29 5.03
CA ALA A 74 5.95 17.29 6.00
C ALA A 74 7.09 17.90 6.83
N GLU A 75 8.23 17.21 6.92
CA GLU A 75 9.24 17.48 7.95
C GLU A 75 10.54 18.15 7.44
N SER A 76 10.77 18.30 6.13
CA SER A 76 11.91 19.10 5.63
C SER A 76 12.03 19.15 4.11
N SER A 77 12.46 20.28 3.58
CA SER A 77 12.87 20.47 2.18
C SER A 77 14.08 19.60 1.75
N ASP A 78 14.79 19.04 2.73
CA ASP A 78 15.98 18.19 2.58
C ASP A 78 15.71 16.70 2.85
N SER A 79 14.46 16.34 3.16
CA SER A 79 14.12 14.94 3.39
C SER A 79 13.98 14.19 2.08
N ASP A 80 14.69 13.07 2.06
CA ASP A 80 14.61 11.99 1.12
C ASP A 80 13.14 11.58 0.86
N GLY A 81 12.56 11.96 -0.29
CA GLY A 81 11.15 11.70 -0.64
C GLY A 81 10.75 10.22 -0.72
N PHE A 82 9.47 9.88 -0.88
CA PHE A 82 9.01 8.49 -0.78
C PHE A 82 9.66 7.55 -1.82
N VAL A 83 9.82 6.28 -1.45
CA VAL A 83 10.42 5.20 -2.26
C VAL A 83 9.42 4.07 -2.49
N ILE A 84 9.64 3.31 -3.57
CA ILE A 84 8.84 2.13 -3.89
C ILE A 84 9.65 0.87 -3.64
N HIS A 85 9.17 -0.01 -2.76
CA HIS A 85 9.76 -1.30 -2.45
C HIS A 85 8.68 -2.38 -2.32
N ASP A 86 8.91 -3.54 -2.93
CA ASP A 86 8.01 -4.71 -2.89
C ASP A 86 6.52 -4.44 -3.23
N GLY A 87 6.24 -3.42 -4.06
CA GLY A 87 4.86 -3.05 -4.38
C GLY A 87 4.21 -2.09 -3.37
N GLU A 88 5.00 -1.46 -2.51
CA GLU A 88 4.58 -0.49 -1.50
C GLU A 88 5.34 0.83 -1.65
N CYS A 89 4.64 1.94 -1.49
CA CYS A 89 5.18 3.29 -1.45
C CYS A 89 5.38 3.69 0.01
N MET A 90 6.63 3.86 0.43
CA MET A 90 7.03 4.05 1.81
C MET A 90 7.94 5.27 1.98
N GLN A 91 7.87 5.93 3.14
CA GLN A 91 8.68 7.12 3.44
C GLN A 91 10.15 6.76 3.70
N GLU A 92 10.38 5.72 4.49
CA GLU A 92 11.72 5.22 4.81
C GLU A 92 11.98 3.88 4.12
N CYS A 93 13.25 3.58 3.82
CA CYS A 93 13.64 2.26 3.35
C CYS A 93 13.50 1.23 4.49
N PRO A 94 13.15 -0.05 4.19
CA PRO A 94 13.11 -1.08 5.22
C PRO A 94 14.50 -1.39 5.77
N SER A 95 14.57 -1.98 6.97
CA SER A 95 15.84 -2.36 7.60
C SER A 95 16.70 -3.22 6.67
N GLY A 96 17.96 -2.81 6.47
CA GLY A 96 18.89 -3.48 5.55
C GLY A 96 18.92 -2.90 4.13
N PHE A 97 18.15 -1.84 3.87
CA PHE A 97 18.15 -1.13 2.60
C PHE A 97 18.57 0.33 2.78
N ILE A 98 19.40 0.82 1.87
CA ILE A 98 19.79 2.24 1.81
C ILE A 98 19.26 2.87 0.53
N ARG A 99 18.88 4.14 0.62
CA ARG A 99 18.51 4.92 -0.55
C ARG A 99 19.75 5.21 -1.38
N ASN A 100 19.74 4.87 -2.67
CA ASN A 100 20.84 5.28 -3.55
C ASN A 100 20.71 6.79 -3.84
N SER A 101 21.63 7.59 -3.30
CA SER A 101 21.62 9.05 -3.29
C SER A 101 21.77 9.71 -4.67
N THR A 102 21.83 8.92 -5.74
CA THR A 102 22.12 9.43 -7.10
C THR A 102 20.87 9.68 -7.94
N GLN A 103 19.67 9.25 -7.51
CA GLN A 103 18.45 9.37 -8.32
C GLN A 103 17.31 10.04 -7.53
N ARG A 104 17.23 11.37 -7.67
CA ARG A 104 16.06 12.20 -7.30
C ARG A 104 14.81 11.93 -8.16
N SER A 105 14.85 10.93 -9.03
CA SER A 105 13.75 10.50 -9.88
C SER A 105 13.47 9.03 -9.59
N VAL A 106 12.19 8.67 -9.47
CA VAL A 106 11.66 7.34 -9.12
C VAL A 106 11.97 6.33 -10.23
N ALA A 107 13.24 6.04 -10.41
CA ALA A 107 13.74 4.96 -11.23
C ALA A 107 13.90 3.75 -10.31
N LEU A 108 13.40 2.62 -10.81
CA LEU A 108 13.49 1.28 -10.23
C LEU A 108 14.77 1.15 -9.42
N VAL A 109 14.64 1.09 -8.11
CA VAL A 109 15.79 0.87 -7.23
C VAL A 109 16.32 -0.51 -7.60
N THR A 110 17.39 -0.56 -8.39
CA THR A 110 18.14 -1.79 -8.61
C THR A 110 19.00 -1.97 -7.36
N TRP A 111 18.52 -2.81 -6.45
CA TRP A 111 19.15 -3.06 -5.14
C TRP A 111 20.41 -3.92 -5.31
N THR A 112 21.52 -3.53 -4.66
CA THR A 112 22.63 -4.45 -4.36
C THR A 112 22.38 -5.04 -2.98
N GLN A 113 22.21 -6.36 -2.92
CA GLN A 113 22.17 -7.08 -1.65
C GLN A 113 23.59 -7.08 -1.07
N GLU A 114 23.84 -6.28 -0.03
CA GLU A 114 25.05 -6.44 0.78
C GLU A 114 24.91 -7.77 1.54
N GLY A 115 25.48 -8.84 0.99
CA GLY A 115 25.60 -10.12 1.68
C GLY A 115 26.47 -9.99 2.94
N PRO A 116 26.30 -10.87 3.93
CA PRO A 116 27.07 -10.78 5.17
C PRO A 116 28.57 -10.93 4.89
N LEU A 117 29.34 -9.96 5.40
CA LEU A 117 30.81 -9.93 5.36
C LEU A 117 31.38 -11.29 5.78
N LEU A 118 31.92 -12.04 4.82
CA LEU A 118 32.78 -13.19 5.06
C LEU A 118 34.02 -12.70 5.82
N HIS A 119 34.13 -13.08 7.09
CA HIS A 119 35.29 -12.89 7.92
C HIS A 119 36.45 -13.70 7.31
N ILE A 120 37.41 -13.02 6.68
CA ILE A 120 38.66 -13.63 6.22
C ILE A 120 39.56 -13.79 7.45
N PRO A 121 39.90 -15.01 7.90
CA PRO A 121 40.90 -15.16 8.94
C PRO A 121 42.26 -14.76 8.35
N ARG A 122 42.89 -13.74 8.94
CA ARG A 122 44.31 -13.46 8.67
C ARG A 122 45.13 -14.60 9.29
N GLY A 123 45.87 -15.30 8.44
CA GLY A 123 46.96 -16.19 8.85
C GLY A 123 48.18 -15.42 9.35
#